data_AF-A0A4Y2AHA7-F1
#
_entry.id   AF-A0A4Y2AHA7-F1
#
_cell.length_a   1.000
_cell.length_b   1.000
_cell.length_c   1.000
_cell.angle_alpha   90.00
_cell.angle_beta   90.00
_cell.angle_gamma   90.00
#
_symmetry.space_group_name_H-M   'P 1'
#
loop_
_entity.id
_entity.type
_entity.pdbx_description
1 polymer ?
#
loop_
_entity_poly.entity_id
_entity_poly.type
_entity_poly.pdbx_seq_one_letter_code
_entity_poly.pdbx_strand_id
1 'polypeptide(L)' 'MKSGDLLVESSSLKQSEQLLSITKFGDIPITVSAHASLNYARGVMSSDEFLVVSDAEFVSELEAQKVIAELRITLKRDG' A
#
# COMPACT_ATOMS: atom_id res chain seq x y z
N MET A 1 -3.72 -8.66 14.05
CA MET A 1 -3.79 -7.48 14.94
C MET A 1 -4.41 -7.93 16.24
N LYS A 2 -3.75 -7.68 17.37
CA LYS A 2 -4.35 -7.96 18.67
C LYS A 2 -5.26 -6.77 19.03
N SER A 3 -6.29 -7.02 19.84
CA SER A 3 -7.11 -5.93 20.38
C SER A 3 -6.21 -4.99 21.20
N GLY A 4 -6.06 -3.75 20.74
CA GLY A 4 -5.20 -2.73 21.37
C GLY A 4 -4.05 -2.21 20.50
N ASP A 5 -3.74 -2.85 19.37
CA ASP A 5 -2.76 -2.32 18.42
C ASP A 5 -3.35 -1.10 17.68
N LEU A 6 -2.54 -0.06 17.45
CA LEU A 6 -2.90 1.09 16.62
C LEU A 6 -2.17 1.03 15.27
N LEU A 7 -2.92 1.21 14.19
CA LEU A 7 -2.35 1.41 12.86
C LEU A 7 -2.00 2.88 12.66
N VAL A 8 -0.78 3.13 12.19
CA VAL A 8 -0.29 4.47 11.86
C VAL A 8 0.29 4.41 10.45
N GLU A 9 -0.23 5.23 9.56
CA GLU A 9 0.33 5.44 8.22
C GLU A 9 1.47 6.47 8.29
N SER A 10 2.56 6.19 7.58
CA SER A 10 3.71 7.09 7.47
C SER A 10 3.89 7.49 6.01
N SER A 11 4.04 8.79 5.75
CA SER A 11 4.18 9.33 4.38
C SER A 11 5.63 9.33 3.87
N SER A 12 6.61 9.06 4.75
CA SER A 12 8.02 9.04 4.39
C SER A 12 8.81 7.94 5.11
N LEU A 13 9.92 7.52 4.51
CA LEU A 13 10.86 6.58 5.12
C LEU A 13 11.39 7.12 6.45
N LYS A 14 11.84 8.38 6.46
CA LYS A 14 12.37 9.03 7.67
C LYS A 14 11.38 9.00 8.83
N GLN A 15 10.11 9.29 8.57
CA GLN A 15 9.06 9.23 9.61
C GLN A 15 8.87 7.80 10.12
N SER A 16 8.87 6.80 9.23
CA SER A 16 8.71 5.41 9.62
C SER A 16 9.90 4.88 10.45
N GLU A 17 11.12 5.27 10.10
CA GLU A 17 12.33 4.93 10.86
C GLU A 17 12.32 5.58 12.25
N GLN A 18 11.88 6.84 12.33
CA GLN A 18 11.69 7.52 13.60
C GLN A 18 10.64 6.81 14.46
N LEU A 19 9.49 6.44 13.90
CA LEU A 19 8.45 5.69 14.62
C LEU A 19 8.97 4.35 15.16
N LEU A 20 9.75 3.60 14.37
CA LEU A 20 10.34 2.31 14.80
C LEU A 20 11.33 2.47 15.97
N SER A 21 11.94 3.64 16.13
CA SER A 21 12.87 3.91 17.25
C SER A 21 12.17 4.31 18.55
N ILE A 22 10.85 4.56 18.53
CA ILE A 22 10.09 4.98 19.71
C ILE A 22 9.83 3.79 20.62
N THR A 23 10.15 3.94 21.90
CA THR A 23 9.91 2.93 22.95
C THR A 23 8.93 3.39 24.02
N LYS A 24 8.49 4.65 23.96
CA LYS A 24 7.52 5.23 24.90
C LYS A 24 6.66 6.31 24.25
N PHE A 25 5.41 6.41 24.70
CA PHE A 25 4.50 7.51 24.37
C PHE A 25 4.13 8.22 25.67
N GLY A 26 4.73 9.39 25.90
CA GLY A 26 4.74 10.01 27.23
C GLY A 26 5.51 9.11 28.22
N ASP A 27 4.83 8.73 29.31
CA ASP A 27 5.37 7.80 30.32
C ASP A 27 4.95 6.34 30.08
N ILE A 28 4.20 6.06 29.00
CA ILE A 28 3.69 4.72 28.70
C ILE A 28 4.70 4.00 27.80
N PRO A 29 5.26 2.85 28.22
CA PRO A 29 6.12 2.05 27.35
C PRO A 29 5.30 1.44 26.20
N ILE A 30 5.83 1.50 24.99
CA ILE A 30 5.20 0.97 23.78
C ILE A 30 6.21 0.19 22.94
N THR A 31 5.71 -0.67 22.07
CA THR A 31 6.51 -1.33 21.03
C THR A 31 5.98 -0.95 19.66
N VAL A 32 6.89 -0.59 18.76
CA VAL A 32 6.56 -0.28 17.38
C VAL A 32 7.18 -1.34 16.48
N SER A 33 6.38 -1.85 15.55
CA SER A 33 6.82 -2.83 14.56
C SER A 33 6.18 -2.51 13.21
N ALA A 34 6.94 -2.70 12.13
CA ALA A 34 6.38 -2.58 10.79
C ALA A 34 5.27 -3.62 10.56
N HIS A 35 4.17 -3.20 9.94
CA HIS A 35 3.09 -4.12 9.59
C HIS A 35 3.46 -4.91 8.33
N ALA A 36 3.33 -6.24 8.34
CA ALA A 36 3.81 -7.06 7.23
C ALA A 36 3.00 -6.88 5.93
N SER A 37 1.70 -6.61 6.01
CA SER A 37 0.80 -6.64 4.85
C SER A 37 0.13 -5.30 4.49
N LEU A 38 0.37 -4.23 5.25
CA LEU A 38 -0.23 -2.90 5.00
C LEU A 38 0.74 -1.92 4.34
N ASN A 39 1.93 -2.37 3.93
CA ASN A 39 2.92 -1.52 3.27
C ASN A 39 2.61 -1.28 1.78
N TYR A 40 1.49 -1.80 1.28
CA TYR A 40 1.01 -1.58 -0.08
C TYR A 40 -0.49 -1.29 -0.04
N ALA A 41 -0.94 -0.40 -0.93
CA ALA A 41 -2.35 -0.20 -1.23
C ALA A 41 -2.67 -0.89 -2.56
N ARG A 42 -3.88 -1.45 -2.68
CA ARG A 42 -4.40 -1.99 -3.94
C ARG A 42 -5.64 -1.20 -4.34
N GLY A 43 -5.67 -0.73 -5.58
CA GLY A 43 -6.83 -0.09 -6.20
C GLY A 43 -7.36 -0.92 -7.37
N VAL A 44 -8.57 -0.59 -7.82
CA VAL A 44 -9.16 -1.11 -9.06
C VAL A 44 -9.51 0.08 -9.95
N MET A 45 -9.08 0.04 -11.20
CA MET A 45 -9.43 1.03 -12.23
C MET A 45 -10.08 0.29 -13.41
N SER A 46 -11.06 0.93 -14.05
CA SER A 46 -11.77 0.35 -15.19
C SER A 46 -11.87 1.40 -16.29
N SER A 47 -11.39 1.06 -17.48
CA SER A 47 -11.50 1.85 -18.70
C SER A 47 -11.44 0.91 -19.90
N ASP A 48 -12.19 1.21 -20.96
CA ASP A 48 -12.13 0.44 -22.21
C ASP A 48 -10.76 0.59 -22.90
N GLU A 49 -10.06 1.69 -22.65
CA GLU A 49 -8.70 1.93 -23.18
C GLU A 49 -7.68 0.92 -22.64
N PHE A 50 -7.91 0.36 -21.45
CA PHE A 50 -6.99 -0.61 -20.84
C PHE A 50 -6.95 -1.95 -21.58
N LEU A 51 -7.90 -2.19 -22.49
CA LEU A 51 -7.92 -3.39 -23.33
C LEU A 51 -6.73 -3.46 -24.30
N VAL A 52 -6.20 -2.31 -24.72
CA VAL A 52 -5.10 -2.23 -25.69
C VAL A 52 -3.74 -1.92 -25.07
N VAL A 53 -3.71 -1.45 -23.82
CA VAL A 53 -2.49 -1.18 -23.05
C VAL A 53 -1.89 -2.50 -22.58
N SER A 54 -0.56 -2.62 -22.58
CA SER A 54 0.12 -3.81 -22.02
C SER A 54 0.37 -3.68 -20.51
N ASP A 55 0.47 -4.80 -19.78
CA ASP A 55 0.72 -4.77 -18.32
C ASP A 55 2.05 -4.07 -17.98
N ALA A 56 3.07 -4.23 -18.84
CA ALA A 56 4.37 -3.58 -18.67
C ALA A 56 4.28 -2.05 -18.81
N GLU A 57 3.55 -1.57 -19.82
CA GLU A 57 3.27 -0.15 -20.03
C GLU A 57 2.48 0.44 -18.86
N PHE A 58 1.53 -0.33 -18.32
CA PHE A 58 0.74 0.08 -17.16
C PHE A 58 1.60 0.38 -15.93
N VAL A 59 2.55 -0.50 -15.62
CA VAL A 59 3.44 -0.33 -14.48
C VAL A 59 4.45 0.79 -14.74
N SER A 60 5.00 0.90 -15.95
CA SER A 60 5.98 1.96 -16.26
C SER A 60 5.38 3.36 -16.21
N GLU A 61 4.18 3.55 -16.78
CA GLU A 61 3.53 4.87 -16.80
C GLU A 61 3.06 5.31 -15.40
N LEU A 62 2.83 4.36 -14.49
CA LEU A 62 2.40 4.63 -13.11
C LEU A 62 3.52 4.56 -12.07
N GLU A 63 4.77 4.43 -12.50
CA GLU A 63 5.94 4.36 -11.61
C GLU A 63 6.05 5.62 -10.73
N ALA A 64 5.71 6.79 -11.27
CA ALA A 64 5.71 8.06 -10.54
C ALA A 64 4.73 8.06 -9.34
N GLN A 65 3.65 7.28 -9.41
CA GLN A 65 2.72 7.08 -8.29
C GLN A 65 3.09 5.86 -7.42
N LYS A 66 4.27 5.27 -7.64
CA LYS A 66 4.80 4.11 -6.91
C LYS A 66 3.97 2.84 -7.10
N VAL A 67 3.33 2.68 -8.26
CA VAL A 67 2.73 1.39 -8.63
C VAL A 67 3.85 0.42 -8.97
N ILE A 68 3.91 -0.69 -8.24
CA ILE A 68 4.98 -1.70 -8.40
C ILE A 68 4.48 -3.01 -9.03
N ALA A 69 3.15 -3.16 -9.12
CA ALA A 69 2.51 -4.35 -9.65
C ALA A 69 1.09 -4.02 -10.12
N GLU A 70 0.67 -4.67 -11.19
CA GLU A 70 -0.66 -4.61 -11.75
C GLU A 70 -1.25 -6.03 -11.82
N LEU A 71 -2.58 -6.13 -11.86
CA LEU A 71 -3.30 -7.38 -12.05
C LEU A 71 -4.50 -7.12 -12.94
N ARG A 72 -4.44 -7.64 -14.17
CA ARG A 72 -5.55 -7.53 -15.13
C ARG A 72 -6.72 -8.40 -14.70
N ILE A 73 -7.88 -7.78 -14.51
CA ILE A 73 -9.13 -8.45 -14.14
C ILE A 73 -10.13 -8.27 -15.28
N THR A 74 -10.53 -9.37 -15.93
CA THR A 74 -11.58 -9.34 -16.96
C THR A 74 -12.91 -9.78 -16.35
N LEU A 75 -13.87 -8.87 -16.27
CA LEU A 75 -15.24 -9.18 -15.85
C LEU A 75 -16.07 -9.55 -17.08
N LYS A 76 -16.59 -10.79 -17.12
CA LYS A 76 -17.61 -11.19 -18.08
C LYS A 76 -18.98 -11.07 -17.42
N ARG A 77 -19.92 -10.41 -18.08
CA ARG A 77 -21.32 -10.43 -17.68
C ARG A 77 -22.00 -11.53 -18.49
N ASP A 78 -22.29 -12.65 -17.86
CA ASP A 78 -23.21 -13.62 -18.44
C ASP A 78 -24.60 -12.96 -18.46
N GLY A 79 -25.26 -12.97 -19.62
CA GLY A 79 -26.57 -12.34 -19.84
C GLY A 79 -27.69 -13.03 -19.08
#